data_AF-A0A2D9XYM1-F1
#
_entry.id   AF-A0A2D9XYM1-F1
#
_cell.length_a   1.000
_cell.length_b   1.000
_cell.length_c   1.000
_cell.angle_alpha   90.00
_cell.angle_beta   90.00
_cell.angle_gamma   90.00
#
_symmetry.space_group_name_H-M   'P 1'
#
loop_
_entity.id
_entity.type
_entity.pdbx_description
1 polymer ?
#
loop_
_entity_poly.entity_id
_entity_poly.type
_entity_poly.pdbx_seq_one_letter_code
_entity_poly.pdbx_strand_id
1 'polypeptide(L)'
;MENQLSPSFYIFLKNNIVSDIENDHYGSVLSTIDWEQEAQRCISSLVNFFKNVNLSWLKENGIDEIGVIDICWNEYGSNIEVDFMPDNNFETAFDDGCIINDSAIDNDTFFKKYFDTDGENSWEIMGNDYLLIITIFEYIIIDIIDVVVNEKAFKSLPKKSPYHIAFAGSHDEERIKIYTGI
;
A
#
# COMPACT_ATOMS: atom_id res chain seq x y z
N MET A 1 2.79 -23.37 4.11
CA MET A 1 2.84 -21.90 4.06
C MET A 1 1.75 -21.42 4.98
N GLU A 2 2.08 -20.50 5.88
CA GLU A 2 1.04 -19.77 6.62
C GLU A 2 0.42 -18.76 5.65
N ASN A 3 -0.91 -18.66 5.65
CA ASN A 3 -1.62 -17.68 4.85
C ASN A 3 -1.23 -16.27 5.32
N GLN A 4 -1.01 -15.36 4.37
CA GLN A 4 -0.67 -13.97 4.67
C GLN A 4 -1.92 -13.15 4.95
N LEU A 5 -3.05 -13.54 4.36
CA LEU A 5 -4.31 -12.84 4.50
C LEU A 5 -5.18 -13.49 5.58
N SER A 6 -5.79 -12.63 6.38
CA SER A 6 -6.68 -13.00 7.47
C SER A 6 -8.01 -13.57 6.95
N PRO A 7 -8.71 -14.42 7.72
CA PRO A 7 -10.08 -14.79 7.39
C PRO A 7 -11.02 -13.58 7.22
N SER A 8 -10.76 -12.49 7.95
CA SER A 8 -11.48 -11.22 7.82
C SER A 8 -11.34 -10.59 6.45
N PHE A 9 -10.17 -10.64 5.82
CA PHE A 9 -9.97 -10.18 4.45
C PHE A 9 -10.92 -10.89 3.48
N TYR A 10 -10.99 -12.21 3.52
CA TYR A 10 -11.84 -12.99 2.61
C TYR A 10 -13.34 -12.75 2.87
N ILE A 11 -13.73 -12.55 4.12
CA ILE A 11 -15.11 -12.17 4.47
C ILE A 11 -15.41 -10.77 3.91
N PHE A 12 -14.49 -9.82 4.07
CA PHE A 12 -14.63 -8.46 3.57
C PHE A 12 -14.78 -8.43 2.05
N LEU A 13 -13.83 -9.04 1.33
CA LEU A 13 -13.81 -9.14 -0.12
C LEU A 13 -15.13 -9.70 -0.67
N LYS A 14 -15.61 -10.80 -0.09
CA LYS A 14 -16.84 -11.46 -0.54
C LYS A 14 -18.10 -10.63 -0.27
N ASN A 15 -18.19 -9.98 0.88
CA ASN A 15 -19.43 -9.37 1.36
C ASN A 15 -19.58 -7.89 1.05
N ASN A 16 -18.49 -7.19 0.74
CA ASN A 16 -18.49 -5.73 0.56
C ASN A 16 -17.86 -5.28 -0.76
N ILE A 17 -16.99 -6.09 -1.37
CA ILE A 17 -16.39 -5.72 -2.65
C ILE A 17 -17.10 -6.42 -3.80
N VAL A 18 -17.07 -7.75 -3.83
CA VAL A 18 -17.67 -8.51 -4.95
C VAL A 18 -19.17 -8.26 -5.09
N SER A 19 -19.88 -7.92 -4.00
CA SER A 19 -21.30 -7.57 -4.03
C SER A 19 -21.60 -6.17 -4.58
N ASP A 20 -20.63 -5.26 -4.49
CA ASP A 20 -20.81 -3.83 -4.72
C ASP A 20 -20.17 -3.37 -6.04
N ILE A 21 -19.38 -4.25 -6.68
CA ILE A 21 -18.86 -4.06 -8.03
C ILE A 21 -20.03 -3.96 -9.03
N GLU A 22 -20.09 -2.84 -9.75
CA GLU A 22 -21.16 -2.53 -10.69
C GLU A 22 -21.02 -3.35 -11.99
N ASN A 23 -19.79 -3.63 -12.42
CA ASN A 23 -19.51 -4.41 -13.62
C ASN A 23 -19.33 -5.90 -13.31
N ASP A 24 -20.33 -6.70 -13.70
CA ASP A 24 -20.32 -8.17 -13.55
C ASP A 24 -19.03 -8.84 -14.05
N HIS A 25 -18.39 -8.31 -15.10
CA HIS A 25 -17.12 -8.84 -15.60
C HIS A 25 -16.01 -8.68 -14.55
N TYR A 26 -15.87 -7.50 -13.95
CA TYR A 26 -14.86 -7.23 -12.93
C TYR A 26 -15.11 -8.06 -11.67
N GLY A 27 -16.38 -8.19 -11.26
CA GLY A 27 -16.77 -9.03 -10.12
C GLY A 27 -16.39 -10.49 -10.36
N SER A 28 -16.62 -11.00 -11.57
CA SER A 28 -16.19 -12.34 -11.96
C SER A 28 -14.67 -12.48 -11.94
N VAL A 29 -13.91 -11.51 -12.47
CA VAL A 29 -12.44 -11.54 -12.45
C VAL A 29 -11.93 -11.59 -11.00
N LEU A 30 -12.37 -10.65 -10.15
CA LEU A 30 -11.95 -10.54 -8.75
C LEU A 30 -12.20 -11.83 -7.95
N SER A 31 -13.28 -12.55 -8.25
CA SER A 31 -13.60 -13.84 -7.59
C SER A 31 -12.63 -14.98 -7.94
N THR A 32 -11.83 -14.82 -9.00
CA THR A 32 -10.87 -15.84 -9.48
C THR A 32 -9.41 -15.53 -9.16
N ILE A 33 -9.13 -14.33 -8.65
CA ILE A 33 -7.77 -13.91 -8.29
C ILE A 33 -7.28 -14.74 -7.10
N ASP A 34 -6.03 -15.19 -7.19
CA ASP A 34 -5.30 -15.79 -6.07
C ASP A 34 -4.74 -14.67 -5.19
N TRP A 35 -5.53 -14.26 -4.21
CA TRP A 35 -5.19 -13.15 -3.32
C TRP A 35 -3.99 -13.44 -2.40
N GLU A 36 -3.72 -14.70 -2.05
CA GLU A 36 -2.48 -15.04 -1.32
C GLU A 36 -1.24 -14.79 -2.19
N GLN A 37 -1.32 -15.10 -3.49
CA GLN A 37 -0.23 -14.80 -4.42
C GLN A 37 -0.02 -13.29 -4.56
N GLU A 38 -1.10 -12.50 -4.65
CA GLU A 38 -1.00 -11.04 -4.73
C GLU A 38 -0.48 -10.42 -3.42
N ALA A 39 -0.88 -10.95 -2.26
CA ALA A 39 -0.31 -10.56 -0.97
C ALA A 39 1.20 -10.84 -0.91
N GLN A 40 1.63 -12.03 -1.36
CA GLN A 40 3.05 -12.38 -1.41
C GLN A 40 3.83 -11.47 -2.38
N ARG A 41 3.21 -11.04 -3.50
CA ARG A 41 3.79 -10.06 -4.41
C ARG A 41 3.98 -8.71 -3.70
N CYS A 42 2.95 -8.21 -3.01
CA CYS A 42 3.01 -6.95 -2.26
C CYS A 42 4.10 -6.98 -1.17
N ILE A 43 4.20 -8.06 -0.40
CA ILE A 43 5.28 -8.27 0.59
C ILE A 43 6.64 -8.18 -0.10
N SER A 44 6.81 -8.91 -1.19
CA SER A 44 8.09 -8.97 -1.91
C SER A 44 8.49 -7.59 -2.46
N SER A 45 7.54 -6.85 -3.01
CA SER A 45 7.73 -5.50 -3.53
C SER A 45 8.12 -4.51 -2.43
N LEU A 46 7.38 -4.45 -1.32
CA LEU A 46 7.69 -3.57 -0.18
C LEU A 46 9.04 -3.90 0.44
N VAL A 47 9.32 -5.19 0.66
CA VAL A 47 10.62 -5.62 1.21
C VAL A 47 11.76 -5.25 0.28
N ASN A 48 11.57 -5.40 -1.04
CA ASN A 48 12.57 -4.97 -2.01
C ASN A 48 12.74 -3.46 -2.03
N PHE A 49 11.65 -2.70 -1.95
CA PHE A 49 11.70 -1.25 -1.83
C PHE A 49 12.52 -0.83 -0.59
N PHE A 50 12.20 -1.35 0.60
CA PHE A 50 12.91 -1.03 1.83
C PHE A 50 14.39 -1.45 1.82
N LYS A 51 14.78 -2.48 1.06
CA LYS A 51 16.20 -2.84 0.86
C LYS A 51 16.98 -1.77 0.10
N ASN A 52 16.29 -1.05 -0.79
CA ASN A 52 16.90 -0.12 -1.74
C ASN A 52 16.68 1.36 -1.37
N VAL A 53 16.02 1.64 -0.25
CA VAL A 53 15.85 3.02 0.25
C VAL A 53 17.21 3.70 0.39
N ASN A 54 17.36 4.86 -0.26
CA ASN A 54 18.60 5.64 -0.20
C ASN A 54 18.65 6.46 1.09
N LEU A 55 19.24 5.87 2.13
CA LEU A 55 19.39 6.51 3.45
C LEU A 55 20.21 7.81 3.42
N SER A 56 21.12 7.99 2.46
CA SER A 56 21.89 9.23 2.34
C SER A 56 21.03 10.35 1.79
N TRP A 57 20.21 10.04 0.78
CA TRP A 57 19.25 10.98 0.21
C TRP A 57 18.19 11.42 1.23
N LEU A 58 17.68 10.50 2.06
CA LEU A 58 16.75 10.86 3.15
C LEU A 58 17.38 11.91 4.09
N LYS A 59 18.64 11.72 4.48
CA LYS A 59 19.37 12.67 5.34
C LYS A 59 19.59 14.02 4.66
N GLU A 60 19.97 14.02 3.39
CA GLU A 60 20.14 15.24 2.60
C GLU A 60 18.84 16.06 2.49
N ASN A 61 17.70 15.40 2.60
CA ASN A 61 16.37 16.02 2.61
C ASN A 61 15.81 16.23 4.03
N GLY A 62 16.60 16.06 5.09
CA GLY A 62 16.20 16.40 6.46
C GLY A 62 15.57 15.27 7.28
N ILE A 63 15.66 14.01 6.82
CA ILE A 63 15.23 12.82 7.57
C ILE A 63 16.46 12.07 8.07
N ASP A 64 16.89 12.39 9.28
CA ASP A 64 17.87 11.59 10.02
C ASP A 64 17.26 10.29 10.57
N GLU A 65 16.03 10.39 11.06
CA GLU A 65 15.21 9.28 11.56
C GLU A 65 13.77 9.46 11.08
N ILE A 66 13.15 8.35 10.68
CA ILE A 66 11.79 8.29 10.16
C ILE A 66 10.80 8.19 11.32
N GLY A 67 9.86 9.11 11.38
CA GLY A 67 8.74 9.10 12.34
C GLY A 67 7.48 8.46 11.76
N VAL A 68 7.11 8.79 10.53
CA VAL A 68 5.99 8.17 9.80
C VAL A 68 6.47 7.64 8.45
N ILE A 69 5.96 6.47 8.07
CA ILE A 69 6.05 5.90 6.73
C ILE A 69 4.62 5.92 6.16
N ASP A 70 4.40 6.64 5.07
CA ASP A 70 3.08 6.72 4.43
C ASP A 70 3.06 5.82 3.21
N ILE A 71 2.09 4.91 3.15
CA ILE A 71 1.87 4.01 2.01
C ILE A 71 0.65 4.54 1.26
N CYS A 72 0.86 5.18 0.12
CA CYS A 72 -0.22 5.86 -0.60
C CYS A 72 -0.47 5.20 -1.95
N TRP A 73 -1.74 4.99 -2.29
CA TRP A 73 -2.09 4.70 -3.68
C TRP A 73 -1.96 5.98 -4.50
N ASN A 74 -1.24 5.94 -5.62
CA ASN A 74 -1.13 7.08 -6.53
C ASN A 74 -2.40 7.18 -7.38
N GLU A 75 -3.24 8.17 -7.13
CA GLU A 75 -4.52 8.36 -7.82
C GLU A 75 -4.40 8.70 -9.31
N TYR A 76 -3.23 9.15 -9.77
CA TYR A 76 -2.94 9.41 -11.19
C TYR A 76 -2.37 8.20 -11.91
N GLY A 77 -2.16 7.09 -11.21
CA GLY A 77 -1.69 5.82 -11.74
C GLY A 77 -2.31 4.64 -11.01
N SER A 78 -1.59 3.52 -10.99
CA SER A 78 -1.98 2.34 -10.20
C SER A 78 -0.99 1.97 -9.10
N ASN A 79 0.14 2.66 -9.05
CA ASN A 79 1.24 2.28 -8.19
C ASN A 79 0.96 2.66 -6.75
N ILE A 80 1.48 1.85 -5.82
CA ILE A 80 1.52 2.21 -4.41
C ILE A 80 2.90 2.80 -4.13
N GLU A 81 2.90 4.04 -3.65
CA GLU A 81 4.06 4.84 -3.29
C GLU A 81 4.33 4.71 -1.79
N VAL A 82 5.57 5.00 -1.40
CA VAL A 82 5.95 4.99 0.01
C VAL A 82 6.77 6.23 0.33
N ASP A 83 6.21 7.08 1.17
CA ASP A 83 6.81 8.33 1.59
C ASP A 83 7.31 8.28 3.03
N PHE A 84 8.20 9.21 3.35
CA PHE A 84 8.81 9.31 4.67
C PHE A 84 8.65 10.69 5.28
N MET A 85 8.39 10.72 6.59
CA MET A 85 8.26 11.92 7.39
C MET A 85 9.19 11.84 8.60
N PRO A 86 9.86 12.94 8.97
CA PRO A 86 10.72 12.96 10.15
C PRO A 86 9.94 13.10 11.47
N ASP A 87 8.75 13.68 11.45
CA ASP A 87 7.90 13.82 12.65
C ASP A 87 7.22 12.47 12.97
N ASN A 88 7.13 12.12 14.25
CA ASN A 88 6.41 10.94 14.73
C ASN A 88 5.08 11.30 15.42
N ASN A 89 4.70 12.57 15.49
CA ASN A 89 3.33 12.94 15.81
C ASN A 89 2.44 12.74 14.58
N PHE A 90 1.73 11.61 14.53
CA PHE A 90 0.90 11.24 13.38
C PHE A 90 -0.12 12.31 12.97
N GLU A 91 -0.64 13.11 13.90
CA GLU A 91 -1.63 14.14 13.60
C GLU A 91 -1.05 15.32 12.82
N THR A 92 0.25 15.59 12.97
CA THR A 92 0.93 16.75 12.37
C THR A 92 2.03 16.36 11.38
N ALA A 93 2.36 15.08 11.28
CA ALA A 93 3.53 14.62 10.50
C ALA A 93 3.44 14.91 9.00
N PHE A 94 2.24 15.18 8.49
CA PHE A 94 1.96 15.47 7.08
C PHE A 94 1.94 16.98 6.78
N ASP A 95 1.93 17.85 7.80
CA ASP A 95 1.75 19.31 7.65
C ASP A 95 2.89 19.97 6.85
N ASP A 96 4.11 19.47 7.05
CA ASP A 96 5.32 19.98 6.38
C ASP A 96 5.58 19.31 5.01
N GLY A 97 4.66 18.45 4.57
CA GLY A 97 4.77 17.66 3.35
C GLY A 97 5.62 16.40 3.49
N CYS A 98 5.55 15.56 2.46
CA CYS A 98 6.23 14.27 2.39
C CYS A 98 7.55 14.37 1.63
N ILE A 99 8.56 13.57 2.02
CA ILE A 99 9.76 13.38 1.21
C ILE A 99 9.57 12.14 0.35
N ILE A 100 9.25 12.41 -0.92
CA ILE A 100 8.71 11.44 -1.89
C ILE A 100 9.75 10.39 -2.25
N ASN A 101 9.43 9.12 -2.06
CA ASN A 101 10.19 8.04 -2.68
C ASN A 101 9.34 7.32 -3.72
N ASP A 102 10.02 6.76 -4.71
CA ASP A 102 9.43 6.13 -5.90
C ASP A 102 8.37 5.06 -5.56
N SER A 103 7.58 4.72 -6.58
CA SER A 103 6.67 3.56 -6.59
C SER A 103 7.28 2.32 -5.91
N ALA A 104 6.65 1.87 -4.82
CA ALA A 104 7.06 0.68 -4.07
C ALA A 104 6.38 -0.60 -4.60
N ILE A 105 5.14 -0.49 -5.09
CA ILE A 105 4.41 -1.60 -5.71
C ILE A 105 3.88 -1.15 -7.07
N ASP A 106 4.39 -1.75 -8.13
CA ASP A 106 3.88 -1.60 -9.49
C ASP A 106 2.63 -2.48 -9.67
N ASN A 107 1.47 -1.86 -9.92
CA ASN A 107 0.22 -2.58 -10.16
C ASN A 107 -0.21 -2.58 -11.64
N ASP A 108 0.55 -2.00 -12.56
CA ASP A 108 0.23 -2.08 -13.99
C ASP A 108 0.20 -3.55 -14.43
N THR A 109 1.11 -4.36 -13.90
CA THR A 109 1.11 -5.81 -14.15
C THR A 109 -0.13 -6.51 -13.62
N PHE A 110 -0.69 -6.06 -12.49
CA PHE A 110 -1.94 -6.60 -11.94
C PHE A 110 -3.11 -6.22 -12.85
N PHE A 111 -3.26 -4.94 -13.17
CA PHE A 111 -4.32 -4.45 -14.04
C PHE A 111 -4.25 -5.08 -15.44
N LYS A 112 -3.04 -5.23 -15.98
CA LYS A 112 -2.86 -5.84 -17.30
C LYS A 112 -3.20 -7.32 -17.31
N LYS A 113 -2.81 -8.05 -16.26
CA LYS A 113 -3.05 -9.49 -16.14
C LYS A 113 -4.54 -9.82 -15.99
N TYR A 114 -5.26 -9.04 -15.20
CA TYR A 114 -6.63 -9.38 -14.79
C TYR A 114 -7.71 -8.62 -15.55
N PHE A 115 -7.44 -7.40 -16.00
CA PHE A 115 -8.43 -6.51 -16.61
C PHE A 115 -8.05 -6.04 -18.02
N ASP A 116 -6.92 -6.51 -18.56
CA ASP A 116 -6.38 -6.16 -19.89
C ASP A 116 -6.15 -4.64 -20.12
N THR A 117 -6.05 -3.86 -19.05
CA THR A 117 -5.76 -2.42 -19.06
C THR A 117 -4.41 -2.13 -18.39
N ASP A 118 -3.80 -0.98 -18.68
CA ASP A 118 -2.71 -0.46 -17.85
C ASP A 118 -3.28 0.29 -16.64
N GLY A 119 -2.43 0.58 -15.65
CA GLY A 119 -2.86 1.22 -14.42
C GLY A 119 -3.32 2.66 -14.60
N GLU A 120 -2.64 3.43 -15.45
CA GLU A 120 -2.99 4.83 -15.75
C GLU A 120 -4.42 4.96 -16.31
N ASN A 121 -4.82 4.06 -17.20
CA ASN A 121 -6.16 4.08 -17.80
C ASN A 121 -7.21 3.29 -16.97
N SER A 122 -6.79 2.52 -15.95
CA SER A 122 -7.71 1.67 -15.18
C SER A 122 -8.78 2.47 -14.47
N TRP A 123 -8.44 3.65 -13.93
CA TRP A 123 -9.41 4.55 -13.31
C TRP A 123 -10.52 4.95 -14.29
N GLU A 124 -10.14 5.44 -15.48
CA GLU A 124 -11.10 5.92 -16.47
C GLU A 124 -12.01 4.80 -17.00
N ILE A 125 -11.47 3.59 -17.14
CA ILE A 125 -12.17 2.43 -17.67
C ILE A 125 -13.13 1.82 -16.64
N MET A 126 -12.69 1.72 -15.38
CA MET A 126 -13.41 0.99 -14.33
C MET A 126 -14.32 1.90 -13.49
N GLY A 127 -14.07 3.21 -13.47
CA GLY A 127 -14.86 4.16 -12.68
C GLY A 127 -14.87 3.81 -11.20
N ASN A 128 -16.04 3.77 -10.57
CA ASN A 128 -16.18 3.48 -9.13
C ASN A 128 -15.63 2.11 -8.73
N ASP A 129 -15.67 1.11 -9.63
CA ASP A 129 -15.14 -0.22 -9.35
C ASP A 129 -13.63 -0.20 -9.10
N TYR A 130 -12.92 0.82 -9.61
CA TYR A 130 -11.51 1.05 -9.32
C TYR A 130 -11.27 1.34 -7.83
N LEU A 131 -12.12 2.15 -7.22
CA LEU A 131 -12.00 2.52 -5.80
C LEU A 131 -12.12 1.28 -4.91
N LEU A 132 -13.02 0.35 -5.27
CA LEU A 132 -13.16 -0.93 -4.57
C LEU A 132 -11.89 -1.79 -4.68
N ILE A 133 -11.14 -1.69 -5.79
CA ILE A 133 -9.84 -2.36 -5.92
C ILE A 133 -8.79 -1.71 -5.03
N ILE A 134 -8.74 -0.37 -4.96
CA ILE A 134 -7.86 0.34 -4.01
C ILE A 134 -8.14 -0.13 -2.59
N THR A 135 -9.42 -0.23 -2.20
CA THR A 135 -9.82 -0.76 -0.88
C THR A 135 -9.39 -2.21 -0.68
N ILE A 136 -9.42 -3.08 -1.70
CA ILE A 136 -8.85 -4.43 -1.55
C ILE A 136 -7.37 -4.35 -1.19
N PHE A 137 -6.60 -3.52 -1.89
CA PHE A 137 -5.17 -3.37 -1.61
C PHE A 137 -4.89 -2.74 -0.25
N GLU A 138 -5.68 -1.78 0.21
CA GLU A 138 -5.62 -1.27 1.59
C GLU A 138 -5.66 -2.44 2.59
N TYR A 139 -6.66 -3.31 2.47
CA TYR A 139 -6.82 -4.44 3.38
C TYR A 139 -5.71 -5.50 3.22
N ILE A 140 -5.17 -5.69 2.01
CA ILE A 140 -3.96 -6.50 1.82
C ILE A 140 -2.80 -5.88 2.60
N ILE A 141 -2.55 -4.57 2.45
CA ILE A 141 -1.46 -3.87 3.14
C ILE A 141 -1.61 -3.98 4.65
N ILE A 142 -2.81 -3.79 5.19
CA ILE A 142 -3.12 -3.96 6.61
C ILE A 142 -2.75 -5.36 7.10
N ASP A 143 -3.14 -6.42 6.37
CA ASP A 143 -2.88 -7.80 6.79
C ASP A 143 -1.39 -8.17 6.70
N ILE A 144 -0.67 -7.69 5.67
CA ILE A 144 0.73 -8.05 5.47
C ILE A 144 1.72 -7.19 6.27
N ILE A 145 1.30 -6.05 6.84
CA ILE A 145 2.23 -5.08 7.42
C ILE A 145 3.06 -5.69 8.55
N ASP A 146 2.45 -6.54 9.37
CA ASP A 146 3.14 -7.25 10.46
C ASP A 146 4.26 -8.17 9.97
N VAL A 147 4.11 -8.74 8.77
CA VAL A 147 5.15 -9.54 8.12
C VAL A 147 6.27 -8.62 7.62
N VAL A 148 5.90 -7.54 6.93
CA VAL A 148 6.86 -6.58 6.35
C VAL A 148 7.71 -5.91 7.44
N VAL A 149 7.13 -5.48 8.55
CA VAL A 149 7.89 -4.84 9.65
C VAL A 149 8.85 -5.81 10.35
N ASN A 150 8.60 -7.12 10.23
CA ASN A 150 9.47 -8.14 10.78
C ASN A 150 10.66 -8.49 9.89
N GLU A 151 10.67 -8.06 8.64
CA GLU A 151 11.75 -8.29 7.69
C GLU A 151 12.99 -7.46 8.02
N LYS A 152 14.17 -8.04 7.74
CA LYS A 152 15.47 -7.41 8.06
C LYS A 152 15.61 -6.04 7.39
N ALA A 153 15.10 -5.90 6.17
CA ALA A 153 15.16 -4.67 5.39
C ALA A 153 14.47 -3.52 6.12
N PHE A 154 13.24 -3.74 6.55
CA PHE A 154 12.47 -2.75 7.31
C PHE A 154 13.13 -2.45 8.66
N LYS A 155 13.57 -3.49 9.38
CA LYS A 155 14.24 -3.34 10.68
C LYS A 155 15.51 -2.49 10.61
N SER A 156 16.22 -2.49 9.48
CA SER A 156 17.44 -1.69 9.30
C SER A 156 17.22 -0.19 9.05
N LEU A 157 15.98 0.25 8.77
CA LEU A 157 15.69 1.68 8.58
C LEU A 157 15.90 2.46 9.89
N PRO A 158 16.48 3.67 9.84
CA PRO A 158 16.61 4.55 11.00
C PRO A 158 15.23 5.12 11.34
N LYS A 159 14.58 4.58 12.37
CA LYS A 159 13.22 4.95 12.76
C LYS A 159 13.23 5.51 14.18
N LYS A 160 12.35 6.47 14.44
CA LYS A 160 12.08 6.98 15.79
C LYS A 160 11.35 5.92 16.62
N SER A 161 11.33 6.13 17.93
CA SER A 161 10.54 5.35 18.87
C SER A 161 9.57 6.28 19.62
N PRO A 162 8.25 6.21 19.38
CA PRO A 162 7.58 5.35 18.40
C PRO A 162 7.78 5.83 16.95
N TYR A 163 7.51 4.93 16.00
CA TYR A 163 7.24 5.27 14.60
C TYR A 163 5.86 4.72 14.19
N HIS A 164 5.30 5.28 13.12
CA HIS A 164 3.98 4.89 12.60
C HIS A 164 4.05 4.51 11.12
N ILE A 165 3.09 3.70 10.68
CA ILE A 165 2.84 3.44 9.27
C ILE A 165 1.39 3.83 8.96
N ALA A 166 1.21 4.61 7.91
CA ALA A 166 -0.08 5.04 7.37
C ALA A 166 -0.42 4.30 6.07
N PHE A 167 -1.70 4.28 5.75
CA PHE A 167 -2.19 4.04 4.41
C PHE A 167 -3.18 5.13 3.98
N ALA A 168 -3.17 5.51 2.69
CA ALA A 168 -4.23 6.31 2.06
C ALA A 168 -4.55 5.79 0.65
N GLY A 169 -5.83 5.84 0.28
CA GLY A 169 -6.31 5.45 -1.05
C GLY A 169 -6.08 6.51 -2.14
N SER A 170 -5.69 7.72 -1.75
CA SER A 170 -5.16 8.78 -2.62
C SER A 170 -4.41 9.83 -1.78
N HIS A 171 -3.64 10.70 -2.44
CA HIS A 171 -2.90 11.76 -1.73
C HIS A 171 -3.81 12.77 -1.02
N ASP A 172 -5.05 12.93 -1.49
CA ASP A 172 -6.06 13.84 -0.93
C ASP A 172 -6.91 13.23 0.19
N GLU A 173 -6.78 11.91 0.43
CA GLU A 173 -7.54 11.21 1.47
C GLU A 173 -6.88 11.29 2.85
N GLU A 174 -7.72 11.11 3.89
CA GLU A 174 -7.27 10.99 5.27
C GLU A 174 -6.43 9.71 5.44
N ARG A 175 -5.24 9.84 6.04
CA ARG A 175 -4.38 8.68 6.31
C ARG A 175 -4.93 7.86 7.46
N ILE A 176 -5.02 6.55 7.25
CA ILE A 176 -5.35 5.58 8.29
C ILE A 176 -4.05 5.07 8.90
N LYS A 177 -3.92 5.15 10.22
CA LYS A 177 -2.78 4.55 10.94
C LYS A 177 -2.93 3.04 11.01
N ILE A 178 -2.12 2.32 10.27
CA ILE A 178 -2.17 0.85 10.18
C ILE A 178 -1.19 0.15 11.11
N TYR A 179 -0.13 0.83 11.57
CA TYR A 179 0.87 0.24 12.47
C TYR A 179 1.53 1.27 13.39
N THR A 180 1.96 0.84 14.58
CA THR A 180 2.85 1.59 15.47
C THR A 180 3.93 0.66 16.02
N GLY A 181 5.19 1.02 15.80
CA GLY A 181 6.34 0.28 16.32
C GLY A 181 7.12 1.05 17.37
N ILE A 182 7.97 0.32 18.10
CA ILE A 182 8.84 0.81 19.19
C ILE A 182 10.29 0.55 18.82
#